data_AF-A0A444JCL8-F1
#
_entry.id   AF-A0A444JCL8-F1
#
_cell.length_a   1.000
_cell.length_b   1.000
_cell.length_c   1.000
_cell.angle_alpha   90.00
_cell.angle_beta   90.00
_cell.angle_gamma   90.00
#
_symmetry.space_group_name_H-M   'P 1'
#
loop_
_entity.id
_entity.type
_entity.pdbx_description
1 polymer ?
#
loop_
_entity_poly.entity_id
_entity_poly.type
_entity_poly.pdbx_seq_one_letter_code
_entity_poly.pdbx_strand_id
1 'polypeptide(L)'
;AEKYNVEEVIFTFEGHRLNRDRNAVSLSEEDLQRGDISMEIASRMMNRTYYETEKIRRVLQAIFHMVNKGHQVFVIGTILDDNSVKGGTGWAVELAKLFNRPLHVYDQNRQGWFGWKDESWQAEDRPKIAFDTYVGSGTVI
;
A
#
# COMPACT_ATOMS: atom_id res chain seq x y z
N ALA A 1 12.74 2.99 -11.61
CA ALA A 1 13.69 2.48 -10.62
C ALA A 1 15.12 2.48 -11.17
N GLU A 2 15.43 1.68 -12.21
CA GLU A 2 16.80 1.55 -12.77
C GLU A 2 17.45 2.88 -13.21
N LYS A 3 16.68 3.84 -13.73
CA LYS A 3 17.21 5.14 -14.18
C LYS A 3 17.68 6.07 -13.03
N TYR A 4 17.33 5.75 -11.78
CA TYR A 4 17.62 6.55 -10.59
C TYR A 4 18.35 5.76 -9.49
N ASN A 5 18.87 4.56 -9.80
CA ASN A 5 19.60 3.70 -8.86
C ASN A 5 18.84 3.35 -7.57
N VAL A 6 17.50 3.26 -7.66
CA VAL A 6 16.64 2.89 -6.54
C VAL A 6 16.40 1.37 -6.56
N GLU A 7 16.67 0.70 -5.44
CA GLU A 7 16.25 -0.68 -5.19
C GLU A 7 14.71 -0.78 -5.16
N GLU A 8 14.14 -1.45 -6.16
CA GLU A 8 12.72 -1.80 -6.22
C GLU A 8 12.56 -3.21 -5.66
N VAL A 9 11.71 -3.42 -4.66
CA VAL A 9 11.37 -4.75 -4.13
C VAL A 9 9.88 -5.00 -4.32
N ILE A 10 9.54 -6.07 -5.03
CA ILE A 10 8.15 -6.46 -5.29
C ILE A 10 7.82 -7.64 -4.40
N PHE A 11 6.99 -7.45 -3.38
CA PHE A 11 6.57 -8.57 -2.55
C PHE A 11 5.46 -9.36 -3.26
N THR A 12 5.62 -10.68 -3.32
CA THR A 12 4.69 -11.60 -3.99
C THR A 12 4.45 -12.85 -3.14
N PHE A 13 3.47 -13.67 -3.49
CA PHE A 13 3.19 -14.96 -2.85
C PHE A 13 2.80 -16.00 -3.90
N GLU A 14 2.88 -17.28 -3.54
CA GLU A 14 2.65 -18.39 -4.45
C GLU A 14 1.25 -18.33 -5.10
N GLY A 15 1.21 -18.38 -6.43
CA GLY A 15 -0.02 -18.27 -7.23
C GLY A 15 -0.44 -16.84 -7.62
N HIS A 16 0.31 -15.80 -7.23
CA HIS A 16 0.07 -14.41 -7.64
C HIS A 16 0.74 -14.11 -8.99
N ARG A 17 -0.04 -13.69 -10.00
CA ARG A 17 0.49 -13.29 -11.32
C ARG A 17 1.17 -11.93 -11.20
N LEU A 18 2.48 -11.90 -11.43
CA LEU A 18 3.25 -10.68 -11.55
C LEU A 18 3.28 -10.21 -13.01
N ASN A 19 3.06 -8.91 -13.23
CA ASN A 19 3.31 -8.28 -14.55
C ASN A 19 4.79 -7.94 -14.76
N ARG A 20 5.64 -8.05 -13.73
CA ARG A 20 7.09 -7.81 -13.76
C ARG A 20 7.81 -8.84 -12.91
N ASP A 21 8.84 -9.46 -13.50
CA ASP A 21 9.54 -10.63 -12.93
C ASP A 21 10.96 -10.30 -12.42
N ARG A 22 11.19 -9.04 -11.99
CA ARG A 22 12.48 -8.58 -11.45
C ARG A 22 12.30 -8.07 -10.02
N ASN A 23 13.25 -8.40 -9.14
CA ASN A 23 13.29 -8.06 -7.71
C ASN A 23 12.08 -8.49 -6.88
N ALA A 24 11.47 -9.62 -7.25
CA ALA A 24 10.36 -10.19 -6.50
C ALA A 24 10.87 -10.93 -5.26
N VAL A 25 10.37 -10.54 -4.08
CA VAL A 25 10.56 -11.28 -2.83
C VAL A 25 9.29 -12.09 -2.58
N SER A 26 9.39 -13.41 -2.78
CA SER A 26 8.33 -14.34 -2.42
C SER A 26 8.27 -14.48 -0.90
N LEU A 27 7.15 -14.07 -0.31
CA LEU A 27 6.90 -14.22 1.12
C LEU A 27 6.59 -15.70 1.42
N SER A 28 7.27 -16.27 2.41
CA SER A 28 6.97 -17.59 2.95
C SER A 28 5.70 -17.58 3.81
N GLU A 29 5.11 -18.73 4.13
CA GLU A 29 3.96 -18.79 5.06
C GLU A 29 4.31 -18.25 6.45
N GLU A 30 5.55 -18.43 6.92
CA GLU A 30 6.03 -17.86 8.19
C GLU A 30 6.11 -16.32 8.14
N ASP A 31 6.52 -15.75 7.00
CA ASP A 31 6.56 -14.29 6.82
C ASP A 31 5.16 -13.68 6.70
N LEU A 32 4.22 -14.42 6.09
CA LEU A 32 2.81 -14.04 6.03
C LEU A 32 2.17 -14.04 7.42
N GLN A 33 2.51 -15.02 8.28
CA GLN A 33 2.04 -15.07 9.67
C GLN A 33 2.55 -13.91 10.54
N ARG A 34 3.75 -13.37 10.27
CA ARG A 34 4.24 -12.17 10.98
C ARG A 34 3.43 -10.91 10.68
N GLY A 35 2.69 -10.92 9.57
CA GLY A 35 1.76 -9.85 9.18
C GLY A 35 0.30 -10.19 9.43
N ASP A 36 0.01 -11.17 10.29
CA ASP A 36 -1.35 -11.65 10.51
C ASP A 36 -2.18 -10.61 11.28
N ILE A 37 -2.92 -9.80 10.53
CA ILE A 37 -3.94 -8.89 11.03
C ILE A 37 -5.28 -9.60 10.90
N SER A 38 -6.09 -9.54 11.95
CA SER A 38 -7.43 -10.13 11.91
C SER A 38 -8.27 -9.48 10.80
N MET A 39 -9.04 -10.30 10.09
CA MET A 39 -9.93 -9.81 9.04
C MET A 39 -10.94 -8.78 9.56
N GLU A 40 -11.29 -8.85 10.85
CA GLU A 40 -12.13 -7.86 11.53
C GLU A 40 -11.48 -6.47 11.58
N ILE A 41 -10.19 -6.39 11.92
CA ILE A 41 -9.45 -5.13 11.97
C ILE A 41 -9.32 -4.56 10.55
N ALA A 42 -8.93 -5.40 9.59
CA ALA A 42 -8.83 -4.99 8.19
C ALA A 42 -10.18 -4.50 7.64
N SER A 43 -11.27 -5.20 7.95
CA SER A 43 -12.63 -4.82 7.54
C SER A 43 -13.06 -3.48 8.13
N ARG A 44 -12.77 -3.26 9.42
CA ARG A 44 -13.08 -2.01 10.12
C ARG A 44 -12.29 -0.83 9.56
N MET A 45 -10.99 -0.98 9.35
CA MET A 45 -10.11 0.07 8.83
C MET A 45 -10.46 0.44 7.38
N MET A 46 -10.82 -0.57 6.58
CA MET A 46 -11.18 -0.37 5.16
C MET A 46 -12.66 0.00 4.96
N ASN A 47 -13.44 0.10 6.05
CA ASN A 47 -14.90 0.27 6.02
C ASN A 47 -15.59 -0.68 5.02
N ARG A 48 -15.15 -1.94 5.00
CA ARG A 48 -15.58 -2.96 4.01
C ARG A 48 -15.73 -4.31 4.66
N THR A 49 -16.79 -5.03 4.31
CA THR A 49 -16.95 -6.43 4.68
C THR A 49 -16.25 -7.31 3.66
N TYR A 50 -15.19 -8.00 4.09
CA TYR A 50 -14.58 -9.06 3.29
C TYR A 50 -15.27 -10.39 3.58
N TYR A 51 -15.92 -10.98 2.58
CA TYR A 51 -16.34 -12.37 2.66
C TYR A 51 -15.07 -13.22 2.59
N GLU A 52 -14.83 -13.98 3.65
CA GLU A 52 -13.57 -14.67 3.93
C GLU A 52 -13.14 -15.53 2.74
N THR A 53 -12.07 -15.08 2.06
CA THR A 53 -11.39 -15.86 1.03
C THR A 53 -9.92 -15.85 1.36
N GLU A 54 -9.30 -17.02 1.51
CA GLU A 54 -7.87 -17.16 1.85
C GLU A 54 -6.98 -16.29 0.95
N LYS A 55 -7.38 -16.12 -0.30
CA LYS A 55 -6.70 -15.26 -1.26
C LYS A 55 -6.64 -13.80 -0.84
N ILE A 56 -7.73 -13.23 -0.31
CA ILE A 56 -7.74 -11.83 0.16
C ILE A 56 -6.84 -11.68 1.38
N ARG A 57 -6.89 -12.64 2.32
CA ARG A 57 -6.02 -12.63 3.51
C ARG A 57 -4.53 -12.58 3.11
N ARG A 58 -4.11 -13.43 2.18
CA ARG A 58 -2.72 -13.45 1.67
C ARG A 58 -2.30 -12.12 1.04
N VAL A 59 -3.20 -11.46 0.28
CA VAL A 59 -2.93 -10.13 -0.30
C VAL A 59 -2.74 -9.07 0.80
N LEU A 60 -3.59 -9.06 1.82
CA LEU A 60 -3.49 -8.09 2.92
C LEU A 60 -2.21 -8.28 3.75
N GLN A 61 -1.83 -9.53 4.02
CA GLN A 61 -0.58 -9.88 4.71
C GLN A 61 0.66 -9.46 3.90
N ALA A 62 0.64 -9.64 2.57
CA ALA A 62 1.74 -9.20 1.71
C ALA A 62 1.91 -7.67 1.74
N ILE A 63 0.81 -6.93 1.60
CA ILE A 63 0.82 -5.45 1.67
C ILE A 63 1.28 -4.97 3.05
N PHE A 64 0.91 -5.67 4.13
CA PHE A 64 1.40 -5.36 5.47
C PHE A 64 2.92 -5.42 5.54
N HIS A 65 3.52 -6.49 5.02
CA HIS A 65 4.97 -6.62 5.03
C HIS A 65 5.65 -5.52 4.21
N MET A 66 5.06 -5.15 3.05
CA MET A 66 5.54 -4.02 2.24
C MET A 66 5.59 -2.73 3.05
N VAL A 67 4.46 -2.32 3.64
CA VAL A 67 4.36 -1.07 4.39
C VAL A 67 5.21 -1.10 5.66
N ASN A 68 5.33 -2.25 6.31
CA ASN A 68 6.16 -2.39 7.51
C ASN A 68 7.66 -2.20 7.22
N LYS A 69 8.12 -2.59 6.02
CA LYS A 69 9.52 -2.42 5.59
C LYS A 69 9.84 -1.02 5.03
N GLY A 70 8.82 -0.22 4.70
CA GLY A 70 8.99 1.14 4.19
C GLY A 70 8.75 2.21 5.24
N HIS A 71 9.55 3.29 5.19
CA HIS A 71 9.30 4.48 6.01
C HIS A 71 8.32 5.45 5.36
N GLN A 72 8.43 5.68 4.05
CA GLN A 72 7.56 6.60 3.30
C GLN A 72 6.67 5.83 2.33
N VAL A 73 5.41 6.23 2.18
CA VAL A 73 4.44 5.49 1.35
C VAL A 73 3.91 6.40 0.24
N PHE A 74 4.04 5.92 -0.99
CA PHE A 74 3.53 6.55 -2.21
C PHE A 74 2.50 5.65 -2.85
N VAL A 75 1.34 6.23 -3.14
CA VAL A 75 0.19 5.49 -3.64
C VAL A 75 -0.37 6.17 -4.89
N ILE A 76 -0.73 5.39 -5.90
CA ILE A 76 -1.48 5.86 -7.05
C ILE A 76 -2.85 5.20 -7.02
N GLY A 77 -3.91 6.00 -6.90
CA GLY A 77 -5.27 5.48 -6.81
C GLY A 77 -6.32 6.57 -6.86
N THR A 78 -7.51 6.25 -6.36
CA THR A 78 -8.64 7.19 -6.28
C THR A 78 -8.99 7.40 -4.82
N ILE A 79 -8.94 8.66 -4.36
CA ILE A 79 -9.41 9.05 -3.03
C ILE A 79 -10.94 9.10 -3.09
N LEU A 80 -11.59 8.43 -2.15
CA LEU A 80 -13.05 8.41 -1.99
C LEU A 80 -13.50 9.49 -1.02
N ASP A 81 -14.81 9.78 -1.00
CA ASP A 81 -15.40 10.83 -0.16
C ASP A 81 -15.24 10.55 1.35
N ASP A 82 -15.00 9.30 1.74
CA ASP A 82 -14.72 8.88 3.12
C ASP A 82 -13.22 8.94 3.49
N ASN A 83 -12.39 9.60 2.66
CA ASN A 83 -10.94 9.69 2.79
C ASN A 83 -10.18 8.36 2.69
N SER A 84 -10.84 7.28 2.29
CA SER A 84 -10.19 6.02 1.94
C SER A 84 -9.70 6.03 0.48
N VAL A 85 -8.85 5.08 0.11
CA VAL A 85 -8.42 4.88 -1.28
C VAL A 85 -9.04 3.60 -1.83
N LYS A 86 -9.51 3.67 -3.08
CA LYS A 86 -10.22 2.57 -3.74
C LYS A 86 -9.34 1.32 -3.91
N GLY A 87 -9.88 0.15 -3.59
CA GLY A 87 -9.31 -1.15 -3.95
C GLY A 87 -8.31 -1.72 -2.93
N GLY A 88 -7.48 -2.69 -3.35
CA GLY A 88 -6.44 -3.29 -2.49
C GLY A 88 -5.35 -2.29 -2.10
N THR A 89 -5.12 -1.27 -2.93
CA THR A 89 -4.19 -0.16 -2.65
C THR A 89 -4.61 0.66 -1.43
N GLY A 90 -5.91 0.71 -1.10
CA GLY A 90 -6.39 1.38 0.10
C GLY A 90 -5.86 0.75 1.39
N TRP A 91 -5.56 -0.55 1.40
CA TRP A 91 -4.99 -1.18 2.59
C TRP A 91 -3.60 -0.64 2.93
N ALA A 92 -2.77 -0.35 1.91
CA ALA A 92 -1.47 0.27 2.13
C ALA A 92 -1.59 1.68 2.72
N VAL A 93 -2.61 2.43 2.31
CA VAL A 93 -2.96 3.76 2.83
C VAL A 93 -3.38 3.67 4.30
N GLU A 94 -4.29 2.77 4.63
CA GLU A 94 -4.76 2.60 6.01
C GLU A 94 -3.65 2.14 6.96
N LEU A 95 -2.75 1.26 6.51
CA LEU A 95 -1.57 0.88 7.28
C LEU A 95 -0.58 2.03 7.46
N ALA A 96 -0.36 2.83 6.42
CA ALA A 96 0.52 3.99 6.51
C ALA A 96 -0.02 5.02 7.52
N LYS A 97 -1.35 5.25 7.53
CA LYS A 97 -2.02 6.07 8.56
C LYS A 97 -1.83 5.47 9.95
N LEU A 98 -2.08 4.17 10.13
CA LEU A 98 -1.94 3.47 11.42
C LEU A 98 -0.52 3.55 12.00
N PHE A 99 0.49 3.41 11.14
CA PHE A 99 1.90 3.50 11.53
C PHE A 99 2.45 4.93 11.54
N ASN A 100 1.60 5.93 11.30
CA ASN A 100 1.96 7.33 11.24
C ASN A 100 3.13 7.61 10.28
N ARG A 101 3.13 6.93 9.12
CA ARG A 101 4.14 7.07 8.07
C ARG A 101 3.83 8.27 7.17
N PRO A 102 4.84 8.99 6.66
CA PRO A 102 4.65 9.97 5.60
C PRO A 102 3.98 9.32 4.39
N LEU A 103 2.79 9.80 4.05
CA LEU A 103 1.90 9.17 3.08
C LEU A 103 1.48 10.17 2.00
N HIS A 104 1.71 9.79 0.74
CA HIS A 104 1.43 10.58 -0.44
C HIS A 104 0.59 9.77 -1.42
N VAL A 105 -0.56 10.29 -1.82
CA VAL A 105 -1.47 9.67 -2.79
C VAL A 105 -1.56 10.56 -4.02
N TYR A 106 -1.32 10.00 -5.20
CA TYR A 106 -1.72 10.61 -6.45
C TYR A 106 -3.16 10.19 -6.76
N ASP A 107 -4.09 11.15 -6.70
CA ASP A 107 -5.48 10.93 -7.04
C ASP A 107 -5.65 10.99 -8.57
N GLN A 108 -6.02 9.88 -9.17
CA GLN A 108 -6.24 9.76 -10.61
C GLN A 108 -7.43 10.58 -11.11
N ASN A 109 -8.45 10.82 -10.28
CA ASN A 109 -9.62 11.62 -10.66
C ASN A 109 -9.30 13.11 -10.63
N ARG A 110 -8.55 13.55 -9.60
CA ARG A 110 -8.18 14.96 -9.41
C ARG A 110 -6.87 15.33 -10.12
N GLN A 111 -6.15 14.34 -10.65
CA GLN A 111 -4.87 14.47 -11.35
C GLN A 111 -3.83 15.26 -10.55
N GLY A 112 -3.71 14.97 -9.26
CA GLY A 112 -2.83 15.70 -8.34
C GLY A 112 -2.35 14.85 -7.17
N TRP A 113 -1.28 15.31 -6.51
CA TRP A 113 -0.75 14.68 -5.30
C TRP A 113 -1.43 15.24 -4.05
N PHE A 114 -1.64 14.36 -3.07
CA PHE A 114 -2.22 14.67 -1.78
C PHE A 114 -1.40 14.00 -0.69
N GLY A 115 -0.98 14.76 0.31
CA GLY A 115 -0.34 14.26 1.52
C GLY A 115 -1.36 14.04 2.63
N TRP A 116 -1.20 12.97 3.42
CA TRP A 116 -1.99 12.78 4.64
C TRP A 116 -1.38 13.58 5.79
N LYS A 117 -2.11 14.58 6.28
CA LYS A 117 -1.69 15.45 7.40
C LYS A 117 -2.90 15.88 8.22
N ASP A 118 -2.76 15.89 9.54
CA ASP A 118 -3.82 16.33 10.45
C ASP A 118 -5.16 15.63 10.17
N GLU A 119 -5.12 14.31 9.97
CA GLU A 119 -6.28 13.46 9.66
C GLU A 119 -7.05 13.85 8.38
N SER A 120 -6.39 14.54 7.45
CA SER A 120 -7.00 15.00 6.19
C SER A 120 -6.04 14.91 5.00
N TRP A 121 -6.62 14.81 3.80
CA TRP A 121 -5.88 14.90 2.55
C TRP A 121 -5.61 16.37 2.19
N GLN A 122 -4.34 16.76 2.17
CA GLN A 122 -3.92 18.10 1.77
C GLN A 122 -3.23 18.05 0.41
N ALA A 123 -3.60 18.95 -0.50
CA ALA A 123 -2.96 19.03 -1.81
C ALA A 123 -1.45 19.30 -1.68
N GLU A 124 -0.66 18.62 -2.49
CA GLU A 124 0.79 18.72 -2.51
C GLU A 124 1.25 18.87 -3.96
N ASP A 125 2.17 19.80 -4.24
CA ASP A 125 2.63 20.00 -5.61
C ASP A 125 3.60 18.91 -6.07
N ARG A 126 4.58 18.57 -5.21
CA ARG A 126 5.67 17.64 -5.54
C ARG A 126 6.14 16.91 -4.30
N PRO A 127 5.57 15.72 -4.00
CA PRO A 127 6.07 14.93 -2.90
C PRO A 127 7.50 14.49 -3.22
N LYS A 128 8.39 14.65 -2.24
CA LYS A 128 9.80 14.28 -2.37
C LYS A 128 10.05 12.99 -1.60
N ILE A 129 10.86 12.11 -2.18
CA ILE A 129 11.42 10.99 -1.44
C ILE A 129 12.42 11.59 -0.44
N ALA A 130 12.06 11.55 0.85
CA ALA A 130 12.82 12.19 1.92
C ALA A 130 13.51 11.17 2.84
N PHE A 131 13.26 9.88 2.61
CA PHE A 131 13.73 8.77 3.44
C PHE A 131 14.43 7.71 2.59
N ASP A 132 15.31 6.94 3.23
CA ASP A 132 16.09 5.87 2.58
C ASP A 132 15.23 4.69 2.12
N THR A 133 14.07 4.45 2.76
CA THR A 133 13.12 3.41 2.37
C THR A 133 11.74 3.97 2.10
N TYR A 134 11.15 3.54 0.97
CA TYR A 134 9.80 3.92 0.59
C TYR A 134 9.05 2.80 -0.12
N VAL A 135 7.72 2.86 -0.08
CA VAL A 135 6.81 1.85 -0.63
C VAL A 135 5.95 2.49 -1.71
N GLY A 136 5.91 1.87 -2.88
CA GLY A 136 5.00 2.22 -3.96
C GLY A 136 3.85 1.22 -4.03
N SER A 137 2.60 1.69 -4.05
CA SER A 137 1.44 0.84 -4.37
C SER A 137 0.56 1.54 -5.40
N GLY A 138 0.04 0.81 -6.38
CA GLY A 138 -0.77 1.40 -7.44
C GLY A 138 -1.79 0.42 -8.00
N THR A 139 -2.93 0.96 -8.42
CA THR A 139 -3.91 0.20 -9.20
C THR A 139 -3.64 0.39 -10.69
N VAL A 140 -3.56 -0.72 -11.43
CA VAL A 140 -3.56 -0.71 -12.90
C VAL A 140 -5.02 -0.64 -13.35
N ILE A 141 -5.36 0.40 -14.11
CA ILE A 141 -6.64 0.53 -14.82
C ILE A 141 -6.51 -0.05 -16.23
#